data_AF-A0A530AG34-F1
#
_entry.id   AF-A0A530AG34-F1
#
_cell.length_a   1.000
_cell.length_b   1.000
_cell.length_c   1.000
_cell.angle_alpha   90.00
_cell.angle_beta   90.00
_cell.angle_gamma   90.00
#
_symmetry.space_group_name_H-M   'P 1'
#
loop_
_entity.id
_entity.type
_entity.pdbx_description
1 polymer ?
#
loop_
_entity_poly.entity_id
_entity_poly.type
_entity_poly.pdbx_seq_one_letter_code
_entity_poly.pdbx_strand_id
1 'polypeptide(L)'
;MWSHPATRRNRTTLQKDGITFVGPAKGEMAESNEAGEGRMAEPLEIVAAIETMLDEKPKPLAGRRIIVTSGPTHEPIDPVRYIANRSSGKQGHAIAAALAKLGADVRLVSGPVNIHDPAGVATTHVETAAQ
;
A
#
# COMPACT_ATOMS: atom_id res chain seq x y z
N MET A 1 19.14 20.83 -0.52
CA MET A 1 19.73 20.59 0.83
C MET A 1 19.85 19.11 1.21
N TRP A 2 18.86 18.27 0.92
CA TRP A 2 18.88 16.85 1.31
C TRP A 2 20.04 16.04 0.70
N SER A 3 20.42 16.36 -0.54
CA SER A 3 21.55 15.74 -1.24
C SER A 3 22.93 16.14 -0.71
N HIS A 4 23.01 17.15 0.17
CA HIS A 4 24.29 17.68 0.63
C HIS A 4 25.05 16.64 1.48
N PRO A 5 26.39 16.49 1.32
CA PRO A 5 27.17 15.48 2.03
C PRO A 5 27.05 15.56 3.56
N ALA A 6 26.94 16.77 4.13
CA ALA A 6 26.74 16.93 5.57
C ALA A 6 25.38 16.37 6.03
N THR A 7 24.29 16.66 5.31
CA THR A 7 22.96 16.14 5.63
C THR A 7 22.91 14.62 5.55
N ARG A 8 23.54 14.03 4.53
CA ARG A 8 23.65 12.58 4.37
C ARG A 8 24.43 11.91 5.50
N ARG A 9 25.56 12.52 5.94
CA ARG A 9 26.32 12.04 7.10
C ARG A 9 25.47 12.07 8.37
N ASN A 10 24.81 13.19 8.66
CA ASN A 10 23.95 13.34 9.84
C ASN A 10 22.81 12.32 9.85
N ARG A 11 22.12 12.13 8.71
CA ARG A 11 21.09 11.10 8.56
C ARG A 11 21.64 9.71 8.87
N THR A 12 22.81 9.38 8.34
CA THR A 12 23.44 8.07 8.56
C THR A 12 23.76 7.86 10.04
N THR A 13 24.25 8.90 10.74
CA THR A 13 24.50 8.84 12.18
C THR A 13 23.20 8.57 12.96
N LEU A 14 22.16 9.36 12.72
CA LEU A 14 20.87 9.20 13.39
C LEU A 14 20.24 7.82 13.14
N GLN A 15 20.37 7.28 11.93
CA GLN A 15 19.94 5.91 11.64
C GLN A 15 20.73 4.86 12.44
N LYS A 16 22.05 5.05 12.61
CA LYS A 16 22.87 4.17 13.47
C LYS A 16 22.49 4.27 14.95
N ASP A 17 22.02 5.43 15.38
CA ASP A 17 21.52 5.67 16.74
C ASP A 17 20.10 5.12 16.96
N GLY A 18 19.50 4.49 15.95
CA GLY A 18 18.17 3.86 16.03
C GLY A 18 16.99 4.81 15.77
N ILE A 19 17.26 6.04 15.30
CA ILE A 19 16.20 7.00 14.97
C ILE A 19 15.54 6.61 13.64
N THR A 20 14.22 6.41 13.68
CA THR A 20 13.42 6.11 12.49
C THR A 20 13.03 7.40 11.76
N PHE A 21 12.99 7.34 10.43
CA PHE A 21 12.67 8.49 9.57
C PHE A 21 11.41 8.21 8.76
N VAL A 22 10.55 9.22 8.63
CA VAL A 22 9.44 9.24 7.68
C VAL A 22 9.75 10.30 6.62
N GLY A 23 9.82 9.88 5.35
CA GLY A 23 10.23 10.74 4.24
C GLY A 23 11.73 11.11 4.25
N PRO A 24 12.11 12.20 3.58
CA PRO A 24 11.25 13.11 2.81
C PRO A 24 10.70 12.47 1.53
N ALA A 25 9.57 13.00 1.06
CA ALA A 25 8.99 12.64 -0.23
C ALA A 25 9.81 13.25 -1.38
N LYS A 26 9.64 12.65 -2.57
CA LYS A 26 10.07 13.23 -3.85
C LYS A 26 8.87 13.89 -4.52
N GLY A 27 9.05 15.10 -5.01
CA GLY A 27 7.99 15.82 -5.72
C GLY A 27 8.39 17.26 -6.02
N GLU A 28 7.44 18.02 -6.55
CA GLU A 28 7.58 19.47 -6.69
C GLU A 28 7.84 20.13 -5.33
N MET A 29 8.83 21.02 -5.31
CA MET A 29 9.20 21.86 -4.19
C MET A 29 8.37 23.16 -4.22
N ALA A 30 8.65 24.08 -3.30
CA ALA A 30 7.92 25.35 -3.19
C ALA A 30 8.06 26.24 -4.45
N GLU A 31 9.10 26.04 -5.26
CA GLU A 31 9.35 26.73 -6.52
C GLU A 31 8.81 25.91 -7.71
N SER A 32 8.15 26.57 -8.66
CA SER A 32 7.64 25.92 -9.87
C SER A 32 8.79 25.32 -10.69
N ASN A 33 8.65 24.08 -11.15
CA ASN A 33 9.65 23.31 -11.91
C ASN A 33 10.89 22.83 -11.13
N GLU A 34 10.90 22.95 -9.80
CA GLU A 34 11.94 22.32 -8.99
C GLU A 34 11.38 21.01 -8.39
N ALA A 35 11.87 19.87 -8.87
CA ALA A 35 11.48 18.56 -8.36
C ALA A 35 12.69 17.83 -7.77
N GLY A 36 12.52 17.26 -6.58
CA GLY A 36 13.60 16.51 -5.93
C GLY A 36 13.23 15.95 -4.57
N GLU A 37 14.22 15.35 -3.91
CA GLU A 37 14.07 14.74 -2.59
C GLU A 37 14.26 15.81 -1.51
N GLY A 38 13.25 16.00 -0.66
CA GLY A 38 13.29 17.04 0.37
C GLY A 38 11.93 17.58 0.81
N ARG A 39 10.83 17.22 0.13
CA ARG A 39 9.47 17.58 0.55
C ARG A 39 9.11 16.81 1.82
N MET A 40 8.42 17.46 2.76
CA MET A 40 7.89 16.77 3.95
C MET A 40 6.94 15.65 3.51
N ALA A 41 6.99 14.49 4.18
CA ALA A 41 5.97 13.47 4.01
C ALA A 41 4.58 14.04 4.33
N GLU A 42 3.54 13.54 3.67
CA GLU A 42 2.19 14.02 3.93
C GLU A 42 1.76 13.67 5.35
N PRO A 43 0.96 14.50 6.03
CA PRO A 43 0.58 14.26 7.43
C PRO A 43 -0.01 12.86 7.68
N LEU A 44 -0.82 12.35 6.76
CA LEU A 44 -1.42 11.02 6.86
C LEU A 44 -0.39 9.89 6.70
N GLU A 45 0.68 10.10 5.93
CA GLU A 45 1.79 9.14 5.83
C GLU A 45 2.58 9.09 7.14
N ILE A 46 2.80 10.24 7.78
CA ILE A 46 3.45 10.33 9.09
C ILE A 46 2.64 9.62 10.16
N VAL A 47 1.32 9.87 10.21
CA VAL A 47 0.42 9.19 11.15
C VAL A 47 0.46 7.68 10.93
N ALA A 48 0.35 7.20 9.70
CA ALA A 48 0.38 5.76 9.40
C ALA A 48 1.71 5.10 9.80
N ALA A 49 2.84 5.79 9.61
CA ALA A 49 4.15 5.31 10.04
C ALA A 49 4.24 5.20 11.57
N ILE A 50 3.76 6.21 12.30
CA ILE A 50 3.71 6.21 13.78
C ILE A 50 2.81 5.08 14.29
N GLU A 51 1.61 4.93 13.72
CA GLU A 51 0.68 3.85 14.09
C GLU A 51 1.33 2.48 13.92
N THR A 52 2.09 2.28 12.84
CA THR A 52 2.80 1.02 12.58
C THR A 52 3.94 0.80 13.58
N MET A 53 4.72 1.84 13.89
CA MET A 53 5.84 1.74 14.83
C MET A 53 5.39 1.44 16.26
N LEU A 54 4.22 1.94 16.66
CA LEU A 54 3.66 1.79 17.99
C LEU A 54 2.67 0.62 18.11
N ASP A 55 2.48 -0.17 17.06
CA ASP A 55 1.55 -1.31 17.08
C ASP A 55 2.18 -2.50 17.82
N GLU A 56 2.09 -2.46 19.15
CA GLU A 56 2.50 -3.56 20.05
C GLU A 56 1.44 -4.66 20.18
N LYS A 57 0.32 -4.55 19.45
CA LYS A 57 -0.78 -5.51 19.60
C LYS A 57 -0.33 -6.89 19.13
N PRO A 58 -0.73 -7.96 19.83
CA PRO A 58 -0.57 -9.30 19.33
C PRO A 58 -1.13 -9.39 17.92
N LYS A 59 -0.39 -10.05 17.02
CA LYS A 59 -0.83 -10.33 15.65
C LYS A 59 -1.45 -11.72 15.64
N PRO A 60 -2.76 -11.87 15.93
CA PRO A 60 -3.37 -13.17 16.17
C PRO A 60 -3.36 -14.08 14.94
N LEU A 61 -3.18 -13.53 13.75
CA LEU A 61 -3.12 -14.28 12.50
C LEU A 61 -1.69 -14.47 11.97
N ALA A 62 -0.66 -14.13 12.76
CA ALA A 62 0.73 -14.39 12.41
C ALA A 62 0.95 -15.86 12.02
N GLY A 63 1.61 -16.08 10.88
CA GLY A 63 1.87 -17.42 10.32
C GLY A 63 0.67 -18.08 9.62
N ARG A 64 -0.50 -17.43 9.58
CA ARG A 64 -1.65 -17.91 8.80
C ARG A 64 -1.57 -17.40 7.37
N ARG A 65 -1.90 -18.27 6.42
CA ARG A 65 -2.04 -17.93 5.00
C ARG A 65 -3.52 -17.86 4.64
N ILE A 66 -3.95 -16.75 4.05
CA ILE A 66 -5.37 -16.51 3.73
C ILE A 66 -5.48 -16.01 2.31
N ILE A 67 -6.45 -16.54 1.56
CA ILE A 67 -6.81 -16.06 0.23
C ILE A 67 -8.12 -15.28 0.35
N VAL A 68 -8.18 -14.11 -0.27
CA VAL A 68 -9.37 -13.27 -0.36
C VAL A 68 -9.66 -13.02 -1.84
N THR A 69 -10.91 -13.16 -2.27
CA THR A 69 -11.36 -12.73 -3.60
C THR A 69 -12.13 -11.42 -3.48
N SER A 70 -11.93 -10.49 -4.42
CA SER A 70 -12.60 -9.19 -4.39
C SER A 70 -12.85 -8.65 -5.79
N GLY A 71 -13.81 -7.73 -5.92
CA GLY A 71 -14.18 -7.13 -7.21
C GLY A 71 -15.14 -7.98 -8.03
N PRO A 72 -15.51 -7.50 -9.23
CA PRO A 72 -16.35 -8.22 -10.17
C PRO A 72 -15.54 -9.14 -11.08
N THR A 73 -16.18 -9.95 -11.93
CA THR A 73 -15.54 -10.50 -13.13
C THR A 73 -16.20 -9.94 -14.38
N HIS A 74 -15.47 -9.84 -15.47
CA HIS A 74 -15.94 -9.39 -16.77
C HIS A 74 -15.91 -10.58 -17.74
N GLU A 75 -17.02 -11.30 -17.86
CA GLU A 75 -17.11 -12.48 -18.73
C GLU A 75 -17.41 -12.07 -20.18
N PRO A 76 -16.45 -12.17 -21.11
CA PRO A 76 -16.62 -11.64 -22.46
C PRO A 76 -17.69 -12.41 -23.24
N ILE A 77 -18.60 -11.67 -23.86
CA ILE A 77 -19.53 -12.18 -24.87
C ILE A 77 -18.87 -12.07 -26.26
N ASP A 78 -18.21 -10.93 -26.51
CA ASP A 78 -17.48 -10.58 -27.72
C ASP A 78 -16.42 -9.50 -27.38
N PRO A 79 -15.63 -8.97 -28.34
CA PRO A 79 -14.56 -8.00 -28.04
C PRO A 79 -15.01 -6.67 -27.40
N VAL A 80 -16.31 -6.38 -27.36
CA VAL A 80 -16.85 -5.10 -26.84
C VAL A 80 -17.73 -5.32 -25.62
N ARG A 81 -18.46 -6.44 -25.55
CA ARG A 81 -19.47 -6.70 -24.52
C ARG A 81 -19.01 -7.80 -23.57
N TYR A 82 -19.35 -7.63 -22.29
CA TYR A 82 -19.14 -8.62 -21.25
C TYR A 82 -20.30 -8.64 -20.26
N ILE A 83 -20.40 -9.72 -19.49
CA ILE A 83 -21.31 -9.85 -18.34
C ILE A 83 -20.49 -9.60 -17.08
N ALA A 84 -20.99 -8.72 -16.20
CA ALA A 84 -20.36 -8.42 -14.93
C ALA A 84 -21.37 -8.23 -13.80
N ASN A 85 -20.93 -8.50 -12.58
CA ASN A 85 -21.61 -8.09 -11.36
C ASN A 85 -21.20 -6.67 -10.93
N ARG A 86 -22.08 -5.95 -10.23
CA ARG A 86 -21.81 -4.57 -9.76
C ARG A 86 -21.01 -4.51 -8.46
N SER A 87 -19.99 -5.34 -8.33
CA SER A 87 -19.13 -5.34 -7.15
C SER A 87 -18.18 -4.15 -7.20
N SER A 88 -18.07 -3.42 -6.10
CA SER A 88 -17.10 -2.32 -5.98
C SER A 88 -15.73 -2.76 -5.47
N GLY A 89 -15.58 -4.02 -5.05
CA GLY A 89 -14.37 -4.54 -4.40
C GLY A 89 -14.06 -4.00 -3.00
N LYS A 90 -14.70 -2.91 -2.58
CA LYS A 90 -14.40 -2.21 -1.31
C LYS A 90 -14.37 -3.14 -0.10
N GLN A 91 -15.34 -4.04 0.02
CA GLN A 91 -15.43 -4.94 1.16
C GLN A 91 -14.28 -5.96 1.18
N GLY A 92 -14.02 -6.64 0.06
CA GLY A 92 -12.96 -7.65 0.02
C GLY A 92 -11.57 -7.04 0.21
N HIS A 93 -11.32 -5.85 -0.35
CA HIS A 93 -10.09 -5.10 -0.12
C HIS A 93 -9.93 -4.69 1.35
N ALA A 94 -10.99 -4.20 1.98
CA ALA A 94 -10.97 -3.85 3.40
C ALA A 94 -10.72 -5.07 4.30
N ILE A 95 -11.31 -6.22 3.98
CA ILE A 95 -11.06 -7.49 4.68
C ILE A 95 -9.60 -7.91 4.49
N ALA A 96 -9.08 -7.91 3.27
CA ALA A 96 -7.69 -8.26 3.00
C ALA A 96 -6.72 -7.35 3.78
N ALA A 97 -6.97 -6.03 3.80
CA ALA A 97 -6.20 -5.07 4.57
C ALA A 97 -6.24 -5.37 6.08
N ALA A 98 -7.43 -5.67 6.63
CA ALA A 98 -7.59 -5.98 8.04
C ALA A 98 -6.88 -7.28 8.43
N LEU A 99 -6.95 -8.32 7.61
CA LEU A 99 -6.25 -9.58 7.83
C LEU A 99 -4.73 -9.41 7.83
N ALA A 100 -4.19 -8.63 6.89
CA ALA A 100 -2.77 -8.30 6.85
C ALA A 100 -2.35 -7.50 8.10
N LYS A 101 -3.17 -6.53 8.54
CA LYS A 101 -2.93 -5.80 9.80
C LYS A 101 -2.90 -6.72 11.02
N LEU A 102 -3.65 -7.82 11.02
CA LEU A 102 -3.63 -8.84 12.07
C LEU A 102 -2.49 -9.86 11.93
N GLY A 103 -1.63 -9.71 10.92
CA GLY A 103 -0.39 -10.48 10.72
C GLY A 103 -0.48 -11.67 9.77
N ALA A 104 -1.58 -11.85 9.04
CA ALA A 104 -1.69 -12.94 8.05
C ALA A 104 -0.83 -12.67 6.80
N ASP A 105 -0.32 -13.74 6.18
CA ASP A 105 0.14 -13.73 4.77
C ASP A 105 -1.11 -13.81 3.87
N VAL A 106 -1.52 -12.65 3.37
CA VAL A 106 -2.75 -12.50 2.58
C VAL A 106 -2.42 -12.46 1.09
N ARG A 107 -3.10 -13.31 0.32
CA ARG A 107 -3.18 -13.22 -1.14
C ARG A 107 -4.56 -12.70 -1.53
N LEU A 108 -4.61 -11.58 -2.25
CA LEU A 108 -5.84 -11.02 -2.79
C LEU A 108 -5.94 -11.35 -4.27
N VAL A 109 -7.01 -12.02 -4.69
CA VAL A 109 -7.38 -12.16 -6.10
C VAL A 109 -8.42 -11.07 -6.38
N SER A 110 -8.02 -10.05 -7.14
CA SER A 110 -8.88 -8.91 -7.44
C SER A 110 -9.36 -8.94 -8.88
N GLY A 111 -10.68 -8.85 -9.04
CA GLY A 111 -11.32 -8.48 -10.29
C GLY A 111 -11.17 -7.00 -10.64
N PRO A 112 -11.75 -6.53 -11.77
CA PRO A 112 -11.61 -5.15 -12.23
C PRO A 112 -12.25 -4.12 -11.29
N VAL A 113 -11.43 -3.31 -10.61
CA VAL A 113 -11.88 -2.23 -9.70
C VAL A 113 -10.94 -1.02 -9.76
N ASN A 114 -11.44 0.16 -9.37
CA ASN A 114 -10.67 1.41 -9.34
C ASN A 114 -10.19 1.81 -7.93
N ILE A 115 -10.04 0.84 -7.03
CA ILE A 115 -9.52 1.07 -5.67
C ILE A 115 -8.10 0.53 -5.56
N HIS A 116 -7.28 1.15 -4.72
CA HIS A 116 -5.89 0.74 -4.54
C HIS A 116 -5.76 -0.61 -3.84
N ASP A 117 -4.72 -1.34 -4.21
CA ASP A 117 -4.33 -2.58 -3.54
C ASP A 117 -3.99 -2.32 -2.07
N PRO A 118 -4.42 -3.18 -1.13
CA PRO A 118 -4.11 -3.01 0.27
C PRO A 118 -2.60 -3.17 0.53
N ALA A 119 -2.03 -2.26 1.33
CA ALA A 119 -0.63 -2.36 1.75
C ALA A 119 -0.35 -3.67 2.50
N GLY A 120 0.77 -4.32 2.17
CA GLY A 120 1.17 -5.58 2.80
C GLY A 120 0.39 -6.82 2.34
N VAL A 121 -0.40 -6.71 1.27
CA VAL A 121 -1.14 -7.83 0.65
C VAL A 121 -0.55 -8.13 -0.73
N ALA A 122 -0.35 -9.42 -1.03
CA ALA A 122 0.06 -9.85 -2.37
C ALA A 122 -1.17 -9.93 -3.28
N THR A 123 -1.35 -8.97 -4.17
CA THR A 123 -2.51 -8.91 -5.07
C THR A 123 -2.22 -9.51 -6.44
N THR A 124 -3.12 -10.36 -6.91
CA THR A 124 -3.18 -10.86 -8.29
C THR A 124 -4.44 -10.31 -8.93
N HIS A 125 -4.27 -9.57 -10.03
CA HIS A 125 -5.38 -9.00 -10.78
C HIS A 125 -5.83 -9.98 -11.87
N VAL A 126 -7.13 -10.22 -11.92
CA VAL A 126 -7.81 -11.07 -12.90
C VAL A 126 -8.96 -10.30 -13.53
N GLU A 127 -9.33 -10.68 -14.75
CA GLU A 127 -10.47 -10.09 -15.44
C GLU A 127 -11.65 -11.07 -15.46
N THR A 128 -11.37 -12.36 -15.62
CA THR A 128 -12.37 -13.44 -15.75
C THR A 128 -12.24 -14.46 -14.63
N ALA A 129 -13.28 -15.25 -14.40
CA ALA A 129 -13.24 -16.32 -13.41
C ALA A 129 -12.30 -17.50 -13.76
N ALA A 130 -11.86 -17.62 -15.02
CA ALA A 130 -11.03 -18.73 -15.49
C ALA A 130 -9.52 -18.56 -15.19
N GLN A 131 -9.10 -17.37 -14.78
CA GLN A 131 -7.73 -17.01 -14.44
C GLN A 131 -7.45 -17.26 -12.95
#